data_AF-A0A2P2KZM3-F1
#
_entry.id   AF-A0A2P2KZM3-F1
#
_cell.length_a   1.000
_cell.length_b   1.000
_cell.length_c   1.000
_cell.angle_alpha   90.00
_cell.angle_beta   90.00
_cell.angle_gamma   90.00
#
_symmetry.space_group_name_H-M   'P 1'
#
loop_
_entity.id
_entity.type
_entity.pdbx_description
1 polymer ?
#
loop_
_entity_poly.entity_id
_entity_poly.type
_entity_poly.pdbx_seq_one_letter_code
_entity_poly.pdbx_strand_id
1 'polypeptide(L)'
;MTLYIFYSQDSYRSCTRDLVEQIRGSWPDILIKVLCDGWKMCKKAIEAPSLRKEPKYILLPLQMSSSDDAIPSDSSYVAGERMWEMVKVFVLLHQLQIFSFGGILPEQPYIYPPTDAPENSRARTAGLDALGPKPGTKLNLVDAVPCRIAFERGKERHFCFLAISVGISGWLLLAEELPQKEHQGVVRVAAPLAGSNPRVDDKHSRWLHLRIRPSTLPFLDPAKSASHGELKTKALVDGRWTLAFRDEQACNSAFSMVLEEINLQCNEVERRLKPLLDLEGAVDPANHPLNPSKASFSSAMPPKPGVSCQF
;
A
#
# COMPACT_ATOMS: atom_id res chain seq x y z
N MET A 1 -25.80 -23.64 9.75
CA MET A 1 -25.24 -22.34 10.18
C MET A 1 -23.80 -22.50 10.67
N THR A 2 -23.51 -23.43 11.58
CA THR A 2 -22.16 -23.70 12.12
C THR A 2 -21.12 -24.05 11.05
N LEU A 3 -21.44 -24.93 10.08
CA LEU A 3 -20.51 -25.29 8.99
C LEU A 3 -20.17 -24.11 8.05
N TYR A 4 -21.12 -23.20 7.84
CA TYR A 4 -20.93 -21.99 7.02
C TYR A 4 -20.06 -20.96 7.75
N ILE A 5 -20.20 -20.86 9.08
CA ILE A 5 -19.36 -19.98 9.91
C ILE A 5 -17.91 -20.48 9.94
N PHE A 6 -17.68 -21.79 10.08
CA PHE A 6 -16.34 -22.37 10.02
C PHE A 6 -15.68 -22.18 8.65
N TYR A 7 -16.39 -22.46 7.54
CA TYR A 7 -15.86 -22.23 6.19
C TYR A 7 -15.55 -20.75 5.93
N SER A 8 -16.37 -19.84 6.46
CA SER A 8 -16.14 -18.39 6.38
C SER A 8 -14.91 -17.96 7.19
N GLN A 9 -14.62 -18.61 8.31
CA GLN A 9 -13.47 -18.29 9.17
C GLN A 9 -12.15 -18.79 8.57
N ASP A 10 -12.13 -20.00 7.99
CA ASP A 10 -10.94 -20.53 7.30
C ASP A 10 -10.62 -19.73 6.04
N SER A 11 -11.66 -19.35 5.28
CA SER A 11 -11.52 -18.45 4.13
C SER A 11 -10.99 -17.08 4.53
N TYR A 12 -11.48 -16.51 5.63
CA TYR A 12 -10.99 -15.25 6.18
C TYR A 12 -9.52 -15.34 6.61
N ARG A 13 -9.11 -16.42 7.30
CA ARG A 13 -7.72 -16.66 7.69
C ARG A 13 -6.80 -16.76 6.48
N SER A 14 -7.20 -17.52 5.45
CA SER A 14 -6.42 -17.62 4.21
C SER A 14 -6.28 -16.26 3.55
N CYS A 15 -7.37 -15.51 3.42
CA CYS A 15 -7.36 -14.20 2.78
C CYS A 15 -6.54 -13.17 3.57
N THR A 16 -6.54 -13.25 4.90
CA THR A 16 -5.69 -12.43 5.77
C THR A 16 -4.21 -12.72 5.53
N ARG A 17 -3.82 -14.00 5.43
CA ARG A 17 -2.45 -14.38 5.07
C ARG A 17 -2.07 -13.85 3.70
N ASP A 18 -2.93 -14.01 2.70
CA ASP A 18 -2.68 -13.54 1.34
C ASP A 18 -2.53 -12.00 1.31
N LEU A 19 -3.30 -11.27 2.13
CA LEU A 19 -3.15 -9.83 2.33
C LEU A 19 -1.79 -9.47 2.94
N VAL A 20 -1.33 -10.22 3.94
CA VAL A 20 0.00 -10.04 4.54
C VAL A 20 1.11 -10.26 3.50
N GLU A 21 0.97 -11.24 2.62
CA GLU A 21 1.94 -11.46 1.53
C GLU A 21 2.01 -10.26 0.57
N GLN A 22 0.89 -9.56 0.32
CA GLN A 22 0.89 -8.38 -0.55
C GLN A 22 1.66 -7.18 0.04
N ILE A 23 1.87 -7.12 1.35
CA ILE A 23 2.66 -6.07 2.01
C ILE A 23 4.12 -6.08 1.54
N ARG A 24 4.64 -7.24 1.12
CA ARG A 24 5.98 -7.39 0.54
C ARG A 24 5.93 -7.68 -0.97
N GLY A 25 4.77 -7.51 -1.58
CA GLY A 25 4.52 -7.79 -2.99
C GLY A 25 4.98 -6.66 -3.93
N SER A 26 4.40 -6.65 -5.14
CA SER A 26 4.76 -5.68 -6.17
C SER A 26 4.11 -4.30 -6.00
N TRP A 27 3.05 -4.20 -5.19
CA TRP A 27 2.20 -3.00 -5.06
C TRP A 27 1.91 -2.54 -3.61
N PRO A 28 2.83 -2.67 -2.64
CA PRO A 28 2.55 -2.31 -1.24
C PRO A 28 2.19 -0.83 -1.05
N ASP A 29 2.75 0.05 -1.88
CA ASP A 29 2.55 1.50 -1.85
C ASP A 29 1.14 1.96 -2.22
N ILE A 30 0.38 1.13 -2.93
CA ILE A 30 -1.02 1.40 -3.29
C ILE A 30 -2.02 0.49 -2.58
N LEU A 31 -1.53 -0.50 -1.82
CA LEU A 31 -2.36 -1.51 -1.16
C LEU A 31 -3.43 -0.89 -0.25
N ILE A 32 -3.03 0.08 0.58
CA ILE A 32 -3.95 0.79 1.49
C ILE A 32 -5.02 1.56 0.70
N LYS A 33 -4.65 2.21 -0.40
CA LYS A 33 -5.62 2.93 -1.25
C LYS A 33 -6.64 1.96 -1.83
N VAL A 34 -6.16 0.85 -2.39
CA VAL A 34 -6.98 -0.23 -2.95
C VAL A 34 -7.95 -0.78 -1.89
N LEU A 35 -7.47 -1.01 -0.67
CA LEU A 35 -8.28 -1.47 0.44
C LEU A 35 -9.36 -0.45 0.82
N CYS A 36 -9.03 0.83 0.96
CA CYS A 36 -9.99 1.89 1.26
C CYS A 36 -11.05 2.06 0.16
N ASP A 37 -10.66 1.93 -1.11
CA ASP A 37 -11.58 2.01 -2.25
C ASP A 37 -12.53 0.79 -2.26
N GLY A 38 -11.98 -0.41 -2.08
CA GLY A 38 -12.75 -1.65 -1.94
C GLY A 38 -13.73 -1.61 -0.76
N TRP A 39 -13.30 -1.06 0.38
CA TRP A 39 -14.13 -0.91 1.58
C TRP A 39 -15.44 -0.18 1.31
N LYS A 40 -15.36 0.96 0.62
CA LYS A 40 -16.52 1.78 0.26
C LYS A 40 -17.43 1.05 -0.73
N MET A 41 -16.86 0.29 -1.67
CA MET A 41 -17.63 -0.48 -2.65
C MET A 41 -18.42 -1.61 -1.98
N CYS A 42 -17.76 -2.41 -1.14
CA CYS A 42 -18.39 -3.53 -0.43
C CYS A 42 -19.46 -3.05 0.55
N LYS A 43 -19.19 -1.98 1.32
CA LYS A 43 -20.17 -1.43 2.26
C LYS A 43 -21.47 -1.02 1.54
N LYS A 44 -21.35 -0.25 0.45
CA LYS A 44 -22.50 0.14 -0.38
C LYS A 44 -23.29 -1.05 -0.90
N ALA A 45 -22.61 -2.14 -1.27
CA ALA A 45 -23.26 -3.34 -1.76
C ALA A 45 -24.00 -4.12 -0.66
N ILE A 46 -23.44 -4.18 0.55
CA ILE A 46 -24.06 -4.86 1.71
C ILE A 46 -25.27 -4.08 2.23
N GLU A 47 -25.17 -2.75 2.31
CA GLU A 47 -26.23 -1.88 2.81
C GLU A 47 -27.34 -1.59 1.78
N ALA A 48 -27.11 -1.88 0.50
CA ALA A 48 -28.12 -1.69 -0.53
C ALA A 48 -29.32 -2.61 -0.26
N PRO A 49 -30.57 -2.09 -0.23
CA PRO A 49 -31.77 -2.91 -0.09
C PRO A 49 -31.88 -3.83 -1.32
N SER A 50 -31.61 -5.11 -1.13
CA SER A 50 -31.54 -6.05 -2.26
C SER A 50 -32.96 -6.40 -2.75
N LEU A 51 -33.34 -5.82 -3.89
CA LEU A 51 -34.49 -6.28 -4.69
C LEU A 51 -34.13 -7.47 -5.60
N ARG A 52 -33.00 -8.15 -5.36
CA ARG A 52 -32.58 -9.31 -6.15
C ARG A 52 -32.91 -10.59 -5.39
N LYS A 53 -33.97 -11.24 -5.85
CA LYS A 53 -34.21 -12.67 -5.60
C LYS A 53 -32.91 -13.42 -5.95
N GLU A 54 -32.37 -14.13 -4.97
CA GLU A 54 -31.18 -15.00 -4.99
C GLU A 54 -29.83 -14.39 -4.53
N PRO A 55 -29.41 -14.68 -3.27
CA PRO A 55 -28.11 -14.27 -2.71
C PRO A 55 -26.89 -15.00 -3.29
N LYS A 56 -27.06 -15.84 -4.32
CA LYS A 56 -25.97 -16.65 -4.91
C LYS A 56 -24.90 -15.83 -5.62
N TYR A 57 -25.20 -14.58 -6.01
CA TYR A 57 -24.29 -13.73 -6.78
C TYR A 57 -23.35 -12.86 -5.92
N ILE A 58 -23.50 -12.86 -4.58
CA ILE A 58 -22.68 -12.04 -3.68
C ILE A 58 -21.46 -12.83 -3.16
N LEU A 59 -21.54 -14.17 -3.13
CA LEU A 59 -20.59 -15.04 -2.42
C LEU A 59 -19.71 -15.91 -3.33
N LEU A 60 -19.83 -15.80 -4.65
CA LEU A 60 -18.96 -16.56 -5.54
C LEU A 60 -17.64 -15.79 -5.70
N PRO A 61 -16.49 -16.41 -5.37
CA PRO A 61 -15.22 -15.96 -5.92
C PRO A 61 -15.44 -15.90 -7.43
N LEU A 62 -15.25 -14.72 -8.03
CA LEU A 62 -15.22 -14.62 -9.48
C LEU A 62 -14.14 -15.60 -9.93
N GLN A 63 -14.56 -16.74 -10.50
CA GLN A 63 -13.65 -17.76 -10.98
C GLN A 63 -12.61 -17.03 -11.83
N MET A 64 -11.34 -17.18 -11.46
CA MET A 64 -10.23 -16.71 -12.27
C MET A 64 -10.43 -17.32 -13.65
N SER A 65 -10.96 -16.53 -14.59
CA SER A 65 -10.83 -16.84 -15.99
C SER A 65 -9.34 -16.79 -16.25
N SER A 66 -8.71 -17.95 -16.29
CA SER A 66 -7.38 -18.09 -16.86
C SER A 66 -7.51 -17.70 -18.33
N SER A 67 -7.35 -16.41 -18.62
CA SER A 67 -7.05 -15.99 -19.98
C SER A 67 -5.68 -16.60 -20.29
N ASP A 68 -5.70 -17.63 -21.11
CA ASP A 68 -4.54 -18.32 -21.67
C ASP A 68 -3.88 -17.42 -22.72
N ASP A 69 -3.49 -16.22 -22.29
CA ASP A 69 -2.62 -15.34 -23.03
C ASP A 69 -1.35 -15.20 -22.20
N ALA A 70 -0.23 -15.62 -22.79
CA ALA A 70 1.09 -15.78 -22.20
C ALA A 70 1.71 -14.44 -21.71
N ILE A 71 1.10 -13.79 -20.74
CA ILE A 71 1.76 -12.79 -19.91
C ILE A 71 2.67 -13.56 -18.96
N PRO A 72 3.97 -13.23 -18.87
CA PRO A 72 4.84 -13.84 -17.88
C PRO A 72 4.18 -13.73 -16.51
N SER A 73 4.02 -14.87 -15.80
CA SER A 73 3.40 -14.97 -14.48
C SER A 73 3.93 -13.94 -13.47
N ASP A 74 5.14 -13.45 -13.71
CA ASP A 74 5.82 -12.48 -12.86
C ASP A 74 5.47 -11.02 -13.18
N SER A 75 4.62 -10.67 -14.16
CA SER A 75 4.29 -9.28 -14.53
C SER A 75 3.68 -8.47 -13.37
N SER A 76 4.02 -7.18 -13.25
CA SER A 76 3.52 -6.35 -12.14
C SER A 76 2.05 -6.07 -12.36
N TYR A 77 1.64 -5.94 -13.62
CA TYR A 77 0.25 -5.80 -13.99
C TYR A 77 -0.61 -6.96 -13.46
N VAL A 78 -0.20 -8.21 -13.72
CA VAL A 78 -0.91 -9.41 -13.26
C VAL A 78 -0.89 -9.52 -11.74
N ALA A 79 0.24 -9.21 -11.10
CA ALA A 79 0.32 -9.14 -9.64
C ALA A 79 -0.64 -8.09 -9.05
N GLY A 80 -0.81 -6.96 -9.73
CA GLY A 80 -1.74 -5.91 -9.36
C GLY A 80 -3.20 -6.32 -9.47
N GLU A 81 -3.58 -7.03 -10.54
CA GLU A 81 -4.93 -7.59 -10.71
C GLU A 81 -5.23 -8.62 -9.61
N ARG A 82 -4.28 -9.53 -9.33
CA ARG A 82 -4.43 -10.51 -8.24
C ARG A 82 -4.59 -9.84 -6.88
N MET A 83 -3.76 -8.84 -6.57
CA MET A 83 -3.87 -8.06 -5.34
C MET A 83 -5.25 -7.40 -5.23
N TRP A 84 -5.74 -6.77 -6.31
CA TRP A 84 -7.03 -6.09 -6.33
C TRP A 84 -8.21 -7.03 -6.06
N GLU A 85 -8.26 -8.18 -6.75
CA GLU A 85 -9.32 -9.17 -6.53
C GLU A 85 -9.24 -9.78 -5.12
N MET A 86 -8.05 -10.09 -4.64
CA MET A 86 -7.86 -10.58 -3.26
C MET A 86 -8.36 -9.55 -2.24
N VAL A 87 -8.02 -8.26 -2.40
CA VAL A 87 -8.46 -7.21 -1.46
C VAL A 87 -9.98 -7.08 -1.45
N LYS A 88 -10.68 -7.22 -2.58
CA LYS A 88 -12.15 -7.25 -2.60
C LYS A 88 -12.70 -8.40 -1.76
N VAL A 89 -12.14 -9.60 -1.92
CA VAL A 89 -12.56 -10.78 -1.16
C VAL A 89 -12.29 -10.57 0.34
N PHE A 90 -11.11 -10.07 0.70
CA PHE A 90 -10.76 -9.76 2.08
C PHE A 90 -11.75 -8.79 2.71
N VAL A 91 -11.97 -7.65 2.05
CA VAL A 91 -12.87 -6.59 2.55
C VAL A 91 -14.29 -7.11 2.71
N LEU A 92 -14.80 -7.86 1.72
CA LEU A 92 -16.13 -8.45 1.78
C LEU A 92 -16.27 -9.40 2.97
N LEU A 93 -15.34 -10.34 3.13
CA LEU A 93 -15.34 -11.29 4.25
C LEU A 93 -15.24 -10.57 5.61
N HIS A 94 -14.36 -9.56 5.70
CA HIS A 94 -14.15 -8.78 6.91
C HIS A 94 -15.44 -8.01 7.31
N GLN A 95 -16.09 -7.34 6.36
CA GLN A 95 -17.35 -6.63 6.60
C GLN A 95 -18.50 -7.60 6.93
N LEU A 96 -18.60 -8.74 6.24
CA LEU A 96 -19.59 -9.77 6.55
C LEU A 96 -19.40 -10.34 7.96
N GLN A 97 -18.16 -10.49 8.43
CA GLN A 97 -17.87 -10.90 9.79
C GLN A 97 -18.39 -9.86 10.80
N ILE A 98 -18.07 -8.57 10.62
CA ILE A 98 -18.58 -7.47 11.47
C ILE A 98 -20.11 -7.48 11.48
N PHE A 99 -20.74 -7.56 10.30
CA PHE A 99 -22.19 -7.54 10.15
C PHE A 99 -22.86 -8.75 10.80
N SER A 100 -22.27 -9.94 10.68
CA SER A 100 -22.79 -11.18 11.27
C SER A 100 -22.76 -11.16 12.81
N PHE A 101 -21.83 -10.41 13.41
CA PHE A 101 -21.81 -10.15 14.85
C PHE A 101 -22.75 -9.02 15.30
N GLY A 102 -23.60 -8.50 14.40
CA GLY A 102 -24.54 -7.41 14.71
C GLY A 102 -23.87 -6.03 14.79
N GLY A 103 -22.63 -5.91 14.30
CA GLY A 103 -21.90 -4.64 14.26
C GLY A 103 -22.36 -3.73 13.12
N ILE A 104 -22.24 -2.42 13.32
CA ILE A 104 -22.44 -1.41 12.27
C ILE A 104 -21.18 -1.36 11.41
N LEU A 105 -21.34 -1.36 10.09
CA LEU A 105 -20.21 -1.25 9.15
C LEU A 105 -19.59 0.15 9.20
N PRO A 106 -18.31 0.30 9.57
CA PRO A 106 -17.69 1.61 9.64
C PRO A 106 -17.48 2.18 8.22
N GLU A 107 -17.46 3.51 8.11
CA GLU A 107 -17.27 4.20 6.81
C GLU A 107 -15.89 3.96 6.18
N GLN A 108 -14.89 3.71 7.02
CA GLN A 108 -13.52 3.47 6.60
C GLN A 108 -12.94 2.28 7.35
N PRO A 109 -11.98 1.57 6.74
CA PRO A 109 -11.19 0.58 7.45
C PRO A 109 -10.43 1.23 8.61
N TYR A 110 -10.33 0.53 9.73
CA TYR A 110 -9.51 1.00 10.84
C TYR A 110 -8.02 0.78 10.53
N ILE A 111 -7.34 1.85 10.11
CA ILE A 111 -5.90 1.85 9.80
C ILE A 111 -5.21 2.93 10.63
N TYR A 112 -3.94 2.71 11.00
CA TYR A 112 -3.20 3.77 11.68
C TYR A 112 -2.91 4.94 10.72
N PRO A 113 -2.87 6.18 11.25
CA PRO A 113 -2.52 7.36 10.45
C PRO A 113 -1.05 7.33 10.02
N PRO A 114 -0.66 8.19 9.06
CA PRO A 114 0.75 8.44 8.76
C PRO A 114 1.58 8.78 9.98
N THR A 115 2.77 8.18 10.06
CA THR A 115 3.84 8.65 10.95
C THR A 115 4.71 9.65 10.19
N ASP A 116 5.23 10.65 10.90
CA ASP A 116 6.26 11.52 10.35
C ASP A 116 7.50 10.71 9.98
N ALA A 117 8.14 11.09 8.87
CA ALA A 117 9.41 10.49 8.47
C ALA A 117 10.47 10.74 9.55
N PRO A 118 11.30 9.74 9.91
CA PRO A 118 12.40 9.92 10.86
C PRO A 118 13.30 11.09 10.43
N GLU A 119 13.81 11.84 11.41
CA GLU A 119 14.70 12.99 11.15
C GLU A 119 15.91 12.60 10.31
N ASN A 120 16.43 11.38 10.51
CA ASN A 120 17.61 10.85 9.83
C ASN A 120 17.26 10.03 8.56
N SER A 121 16.08 10.21 7.99
CA SER A 121 15.70 9.48 6.77
C SER A 121 16.40 10.04 5.52
N ARG A 122 16.73 9.16 4.58
CA ARG A 122 17.38 9.53 3.30
C ARG A 122 16.57 10.55 2.50
N ALA A 123 15.24 10.47 2.56
CA ALA A 123 14.35 11.45 1.95
C ALA A 123 14.53 12.86 2.53
N ARG A 124 14.71 12.98 3.87
CA ARG A 124 15.00 14.26 4.54
C ARG A 124 16.38 14.78 4.17
N THR A 125 17.40 13.92 4.19
CA THR A 125 18.77 14.27 3.75
C THR A 125 18.79 14.77 2.31
N ALA A 126 18.00 14.15 1.43
CA ALA A 126 17.83 14.55 0.03
C ALA A 126 17.05 15.86 -0.16
N GLY A 127 16.45 16.41 0.90
CA GLY A 127 15.64 17.64 0.85
C GLY A 127 14.28 17.44 0.20
N LEU A 128 13.73 16.22 0.22
CA LEU A 128 12.45 15.90 -0.38
C LEU A 128 11.31 15.98 0.65
N ASP A 129 10.15 16.47 0.18
CA ASP A 129 8.92 16.53 0.96
C ASP A 129 8.02 15.30 0.70
N ALA A 130 6.83 15.28 1.30
CA ALA A 130 5.90 14.16 1.17
C ALA A 130 5.26 14.04 -0.23
N LEU A 131 5.40 15.04 -1.10
CA LEU A 131 4.89 15.00 -2.46
C LEU A 131 5.96 14.40 -3.35
N GLY A 132 5.68 13.20 -3.88
CA GLY A 132 6.67 12.42 -4.63
C GLY A 132 7.49 13.24 -5.65
N PRO A 133 8.80 12.97 -5.77
CA PRO A 133 9.73 13.75 -6.59
C PRO A 133 9.30 13.79 -8.05
N LYS A 134 9.19 15.00 -8.59
CA LYS A 134 8.91 15.23 -10.01
C LYS A 134 10.22 15.45 -10.77
N PRO A 135 10.25 15.15 -12.08
CA PRO A 135 11.34 15.64 -12.92
C PRO A 135 11.50 17.15 -12.77
N GLY A 136 12.74 17.61 -12.54
CA GLY A 136 13.06 19.00 -12.24
C GLY A 136 13.20 19.33 -10.76
N THR A 137 12.80 18.43 -9.84
CA THR A 137 13.01 18.62 -8.40
C THR A 137 14.50 18.64 -8.08
N LYS A 138 14.93 19.62 -7.26
CA LYS A 138 16.30 19.68 -6.73
C LYS A 138 16.42 18.73 -5.55
N LEU A 139 17.53 18.01 -5.49
CA LEU A 139 17.87 17.13 -4.37
C LEU A 139 19.32 17.34 -3.93
N ASN A 140 19.57 17.00 -2.67
CA ASN A 140 20.92 16.82 -2.16
C ASN A 140 21.43 15.41 -2.51
N LEU A 141 22.67 15.31 -2.98
CA LEU A 141 23.28 14.09 -3.51
C LEU A 141 24.19 13.38 -2.51
N VAL A 142 24.18 13.74 -1.22
CA VAL A 142 25.08 13.15 -0.19
C VAL A 142 25.08 11.62 -0.22
N ASP A 143 23.90 11.01 -0.27
CA ASP A 143 23.75 9.55 -0.24
C ASP A 143 23.65 8.93 -1.63
N ALA A 144 23.80 9.71 -2.70
CA ALA A 144 23.59 9.24 -4.06
C ALA A 144 24.84 8.54 -4.63
N VAL A 145 24.63 7.47 -5.39
CA VAL A 145 25.72 6.66 -5.97
C VAL A 145 25.88 6.99 -7.45
N PRO A 146 27.05 7.45 -7.93
CA PRO A 146 27.28 7.69 -9.35
C PRO A 146 27.15 6.42 -10.18
N CYS A 147 26.37 6.49 -11.24
CA CYS A 147 26.05 5.38 -12.13
C CYS A 147 25.98 5.83 -13.58
N ARG A 148 25.95 4.86 -14.48
CA ARG A 148 25.70 5.06 -15.90
C ARG A 148 24.52 4.20 -16.34
N ILE A 149 23.71 4.74 -17.24
CA ILE A 149 22.55 4.05 -17.82
C ILE A 149 22.39 4.46 -19.28
N ALA A 150 21.95 3.53 -20.12
CA ALA A 150 21.58 3.80 -21.50
C ALA A 150 20.08 3.50 -21.68
N PHE A 151 19.29 4.54 -21.97
CA PHE A 151 17.87 4.38 -22.33
C PHE A 151 17.70 3.99 -23.81
N GLU A 152 18.70 4.33 -24.63
CA GLU A 152 18.76 4.00 -26.05
C GLU A 152 20.13 3.40 -26.36
N ARG A 153 20.18 2.48 -27.33
CA ARG A 153 21.43 1.82 -27.73
C ARG A 153 22.47 2.87 -28.13
N GLY A 154 23.62 2.86 -27.46
CA GLY A 154 24.73 3.77 -27.73
C GLY A 154 24.62 5.16 -27.10
N LYS A 155 23.56 5.46 -26.33
CA LYS A 155 23.39 6.75 -25.61
C LYS A 155 23.48 6.56 -24.10
N GLU A 156 24.67 6.17 -23.64
CA GLU A 156 24.97 6.10 -22.21
C GLU A 156 25.03 7.51 -21.61
N ARG A 157 24.47 7.67 -20.41
CA ARG A 157 24.45 8.92 -19.65
C ARG A 157 24.90 8.67 -18.22
N HIS A 158 25.58 9.66 -17.65
CA HIS A 158 25.99 9.67 -16.25
C HIS A 158 24.88 10.28 -15.39
N PHE A 159 24.56 9.61 -14.29
CA PHE A 159 23.60 10.07 -13.28
C PHE A 159 24.09 9.71 -11.89
N CYS A 160 23.55 10.38 -10.89
CA CYS A 160 23.57 9.95 -9.50
C CYS A 160 22.28 9.18 -9.22
N PHE A 161 22.42 7.93 -8.78
CA PHE A 161 21.32 7.06 -8.40
C PHE A 161 20.99 7.23 -6.92
N LEU A 162 19.71 7.30 -6.60
CA LEU A 162 19.22 7.38 -5.23
C LEU A 162 17.89 6.63 -5.09
N ALA A 163 17.76 5.78 -4.08
CA ALA A 163 16.49 5.19 -3.67
C ALA A 163 16.00 5.88 -2.39
N ILE A 164 14.71 6.17 -2.28
CA ILE A 164 14.12 6.82 -1.11
C ILE A 164 12.70 6.32 -0.84
N SER A 165 12.26 6.39 0.41
CA SER A 165 10.87 6.21 0.82
C SER A 165 10.39 7.33 1.73
N VAL A 166 9.10 7.65 1.63
CA VAL A 166 8.38 8.57 2.51
C VAL A 166 7.02 7.95 2.83
N GLY A 167 6.85 7.52 4.07
CA GLY A 167 5.67 6.78 4.50
C GLY A 167 5.53 5.47 3.71
N ILE A 168 4.37 5.27 3.07
CA ILE A 168 4.10 4.10 2.22
C ILE A 168 4.59 4.28 0.77
N SER A 169 5.09 5.46 0.41
CA SER A 169 5.52 5.76 -0.95
C SER A 169 7.04 5.69 -1.07
N GLY A 170 7.54 5.36 -2.26
CA GLY A 170 8.97 5.21 -2.48
C GLY A 170 9.34 5.30 -3.94
N TRP A 171 10.55 5.80 -4.20
CA TRP A 171 11.03 6.13 -5.53
C TRP A 171 12.48 5.70 -5.75
N LEU A 172 12.75 5.28 -6.98
CA LEU A 172 14.08 5.18 -7.58
C LEU A 172 14.33 6.45 -8.41
N LEU A 173 15.42 7.14 -8.13
CA LEU A 173 15.75 8.44 -8.72
C LEU A 173 17.05 8.35 -9.51
N LEU A 174 17.03 9.00 -10.67
CA LEU A 174 18.22 9.33 -11.44
C LEU A 174 18.32 10.86 -11.53
N ALA A 175 19.35 11.38 -10.89
CA ALA A 175 19.63 12.80 -10.79
C ALA A 175 20.87 13.19 -11.58
N GLU A 176 20.84 14.36 -12.20
CA GLU A 176 22.00 14.96 -12.83
C GLU A 176 22.63 15.97 -11.88
N GLU A 177 23.94 15.89 -11.66
CA GLU A 177 24.67 16.81 -10.79
C GLU A 177 24.76 18.22 -11.41
N LEU A 178 24.58 19.25 -10.59
CA LEU A 178 24.63 20.64 -11.04
C LEU A 178 26.08 21.15 -11.06
N PRO A 179 26.57 21.71 -12.19
CA PRO A 179 27.98 22.13 -12.32
C PRO A 179 28.45 23.19 -11.32
N GLN A 180 27.52 23.96 -10.74
CA GLN A 180 27.81 25.14 -9.92
C GLN A 180 27.64 24.90 -8.42
N LYS A 181 27.13 23.73 -8.00
CA LYS A 181 26.87 23.41 -6.60
C LYS A 181 27.21 21.95 -6.35
N GLU A 182 28.38 21.71 -5.77
CA GLU A 182 28.78 20.37 -5.35
C GLU A 182 27.67 19.75 -4.48
N HIS A 183 27.40 18.47 -4.69
CA HIS A 183 26.40 17.70 -3.93
C HIS A 183 24.94 18.15 -4.13
N GLN A 184 24.62 18.98 -5.14
CA GLN A 184 23.23 19.22 -5.54
C GLN A 184 22.96 18.67 -6.94
N GLY A 185 21.79 18.07 -7.10
CA GLY A 185 21.35 17.53 -8.37
C GLY A 185 19.90 17.85 -8.71
N VAL A 186 19.51 17.54 -9.93
CA VAL A 186 18.14 17.68 -10.43
C VAL A 186 17.63 16.31 -10.85
N VAL A 187 16.47 15.91 -10.32
CA VAL A 187 15.79 14.69 -10.73
C VAL A 187 15.47 14.77 -12.21
N ARG A 188 15.96 13.82 -13.01
CA ARG A 188 15.58 13.66 -14.41
C ARG A 188 14.54 12.56 -14.59
N VAL A 189 14.69 11.49 -13.82
CA VAL A 189 13.80 10.34 -13.88
C VAL A 189 13.45 9.89 -12.47
N ALA A 190 12.17 9.59 -12.26
CA ALA A 190 11.65 8.98 -11.05
C ALA A 190 10.81 7.77 -11.44
N ALA A 191 11.01 6.66 -10.73
CA ALA A 191 10.28 5.42 -10.92
C ALA A 191 9.81 4.86 -9.55
N PRO A 192 8.73 4.05 -9.50
CA PRO A 192 8.30 3.42 -8.27
C PRO A 192 9.40 2.50 -7.67
N LEU A 193 9.59 2.59 -6.36
CA LEU A 193 10.47 1.68 -5.61
C LEU A 193 9.86 0.28 -5.44
N ALA A 194 8.57 0.25 -5.13
CA ALA A 194 7.80 -0.98 -4.96
C ALA A 194 7.81 -1.84 -6.24
N GLY A 195 8.07 -3.13 -6.06
CA GLY A 195 8.17 -4.08 -7.18
C GLY A 195 9.46 -4.00 -8.00
N SER A 196 10.46 -3.24 -7.54
CA SER A 196 11.69 -3.02 -8.32
C SER A 196 12.66 -4.20 -8.37
N ASN A 197 12.55 -5.16 -7.44
CA ASN A 197 13.28 -6.44 -7.43
C ASN A 197 14.77 -6.28 -7.82
N PRO A 198 15.57 -5.57 -7.01
CA PRO A 198 16.98 -5.31 -7.32
C PRO A 198 17.76 -6.62 -7.43
N ARG A 199 18.63 -6.73 -8.45
CA ARG A 199 19.51 -7.89 -8.65
C ARG A 199 20.85 -7.47 -9.25
N VAL A 200 21.95 -7.90 -8.66
CA VAL A 200 23.29 -7.74 -9.25
C VAL A 200 23.44 -8.72 -10.41
N ASP A 201 24.07 -8.30 -11.51
CA ASP A 201 24.32 -9.15 -12.68
C ASP A 201 25.37 -10.22 -12.34
N ASP A 202 25.06 -11.49 -12.64
CA ASP A 202 25.92 -12.64 -12.33
C ASP A 202 27.28 -12.60 -13.05
N LYS A 203 27.35 -11.96 -14.22
CA LYS A 203 28.56 -11.83 -15.05
C LYS A 203 29.26 -10.50 -14.83
N HIS A 204 28.53 -9.49 -14.40
CA HIS A 204 29.02 -8.14 -14.23
C HIS A 204 28.69 -7.61 -12.83
N SER A 205 29.55 -7.86 -11.84
CA SER A 205 29.34 -7.46 -10.43
C SER A 205 29.15 -5.95 -10.20
N ARG A 206 29.43 -5.12 -11.21
CA ARG A 206 29.22 -3.67 -11.22
C ARG A 206 27.85 -3.24 -11.75
N TRP A 207 27.02 -4.18 -12.20
CA TRP A 207 25.74 -3.90 -12.84
C TRP A 207 24.58 -4.29 -11.92
N LEU A 208 23.64 -3.37 -11.76
CA LEU A 208 22.41 -3.59 -11.00
C LEU A 208 21.23 -3.57 -11.97
N HIS A 209 20.46 -4.64 -11.97
CA HIS A 209 19.19 -4.73 -12.66
C HIS A 209 18.06 -4.30 -11.73
N LEU A 210 17.18 -3.45 -12.26
CA LEU A 210 15.97 -3.00 -11.62
C LEU A 210 14.80 -3.18 -12.57
N ARG A 211 13.68 -3.55 -12.01
CA ARG A 211 12.39 -3.66 -12.68
C ARG A 211 11.57 -2.40 -12.44
N ILE A 212 10.94 -1.86 -13.47
CA ILE A 212 10.24 -0.58 -13.37
C ILE A 212 8.78 -0.79 -13.76
N ARG A 213 7.92 -0.95 -12.76
CA ARG A 213 6.48 -1.08 -13.00
C ARG A 213 5.85 0.29 -13.32
N PRO A 214 4.65 0.31 -13.94
CA PRO A 214 3.85 1.53 -14.05
C PRO A 214 3.53 2.13 -12.68
N SER A 215 3.46 3.46 -12.58
CA SER A 215 3.16 4.16 -11.32
C SER A 215 1.73 3.97 -10.82
N THR A 216 0.79 3.57 -11.69
CA THR A 216 -0.63 3.37 -11.36
C THR A 216 -1.14 2.06 -11.96
N LEU A 217 -2.16 1.48 -11.31
CA LEU A 217 -2.94 0.38 -11.87
C LEU A 217 -4.03 0.95 -12.80
N PRO A 218 -4.09 0.54 -14.08
CA PRO A 218 -5.03 1.12 -15.05
C PRO A 218 -6.51 0.99 -14.68
N PHE A 219 -6.88 -0.11 -14.02
CA PHE A 219 -8.27 -0.41 -13.65
C PHE A 219 -8.73 0.30 -12.37
N LEU A 220 -7.86 1.04 -11.68
CA LEU A 220 -8.25 1.91 -10.57
C LEU A 220 -8.76 3.30 -11.02
N ASP A 221 -8.77 3.55 -12.33
CA ASP A 221 -9.26 4.80 -12.92
C ASP A 221 -10.67 4.60 -13.52
N PRO A 222 -11.73 5.15 -12.90
CA PRO A 222 -13.10 5.03 -13.40
C PRO A 222 -13.30 5.60 -14.81
N ALA A 223 -12.47 6.56 -15.23
CA ALA A 223 -12.54 7.14 -16.57
C ALA A 223 -12.03 6.17 -17.65
N LYS A 224 -11.22 5.17 -17.27
CA LYS A 224 -10.69 4.13 -18.17
C LYS A 224 -11.46 2.82 -18.08
N SER A 225 -12.24 2.61 -17.01
CA SER A 225 -13.07 1.41 -16.87
C SER A 225 -14.33 1.42 -17.74
N ALA A 226 -14.83 2.60 -18.14
CA ALA A 226 -16.01 2.72 -19.01
C ALA A 226 -15.73 2.36 -20.48
N SER A 227 -14.45 2.30 -20.89
CA SER A 227 -14.01 1.92 -22.22
C SER A 227 -13.47 0.49 -22.28
N HIS A 228 -13.97 -0.41 -21.41
CA HIS A 228 -13.67 -1.85 -21.45
C HIS A 228 -14.41 -2.59 -22.57
N GLY A 229 -14.73 -1.90 -23.67
CA GLY A 229 -14.97 -2.50 -24.97
C GLY A 229 -13.75 -2.24 -25.85
N GLU A 230 -12.91 -3.24 -26.04
CA GLU A 230 -11.93 -3.33 -27.14
C GLU A 230 -10.84 -2.24 -27.28
N LEU A 231 -10.40 -1.56 -26.21
CA LEU A 231 -9.11 -0.87 -26.27
C LEU A 231 -7.98 -1.84 -25.93
N LYS A 232 -7.42 -2.42 -27.01
CA LYS A 232 -6.19 -3.24 -27.04
C LYS A 232 -5.29 -2.95 -25.84
N THR A 233 -5.30 -3.87 -24.88
CA THR A 233 -4.29 -4.09 -23.87
C THR A 233 -2.95 -4.30 -24.57
N LYS A 234 -2.29 -3.21 -24.98
CA LYS A 234 -0.83 -3.24 -25.08
C LYS A 234 -0.38 -3.53 -23.65
N ALA A 235 -0.14 -4.81 -23.36
CA ALA A 235 0.24 -5.31 -22.06
C ALA A 235 1.22 -4.31 -21.45
N LEU A 236 0.89 -3.75 -20.30
CA LEU A 236 1.81 -2.87 -19.59
C LEU A 236 2.94 -3.74 -19.08
N VAL A 237 3.96 -3.90 -19.93
CA VAL A 237 5.16 -4.62 -19.60
C VAL A 237 6.01 -3.71 -18.72
N ASP A 238 6.48 -4.27 -17.62
CA ASP A 238 7.45 -3.61 -16.76
C ASP A 238 8.69 -3.19 -17.56
N GLY A 239 9.11 -1.95 -17.33
CA GLY A 239 10.40 -1.47 -17.77
C GLY A 239 11.55 -2.19 -17.07
N ARG A 240 12.74 -2.05 -17.62
CA ARG A 240 13.98 -2.59 -17.05
C ARG A 240 15.04 -1.51 -17.07
N TRP A 241 15.68 -1.28 -15.95
CA TRP A 241 16.89 -0.47 -15.87
C TRP A 241 18.08 -1.39 -15.58
N THR A 242 19.18 -1.13 -16.27
CA THR A 242 20.49 -1.71 -15.94
C THR A 242 21.42 -0.54 -15.64
N LEU A 243 21.83 -0.42 -14.39
CA LEU A 243 22.72 0.62 -13.91
C LEU A 243 24.13 0.07 -13.82
N ALA A 244 25.10 0.74 -14.45
CA ALA A 244 26.50 0.39 -14.36
C ALA A 244 27.23 1.33 -13.38
N PHE A 245 27.82 0.76 -12.35
CA PHE A 245 28.58 1.48 -11.33
C PHE A 245 30.08 1.45 -11.62
N ARG A 246 30.84 2.30 -10.88
CA ARG A 246 32.30 2.37 -10.99
C ARG A 246 32.97 1.05 -10.63
N ASP A 247 32.53 0.46 -9.53
CA ASP A 247 33.08 -0.74 -8.90
C ASP A 247 31.97 -1.54 -8.22
N GLU A 248 32.35 -2.73 -7.74
CA GLU A 248 31.44 -3.67 -7.08
C GLU A 248 30.93 -3.11 -5.75
N GLN A 249 31.73 -2.34 -5.02
CA GLN A 249 31.34 -1.73 -3.77
C GLN A 249 30.21 -0.72 -3.97
N ALA A 250 30.31 0.14 -4.98
CA ALA A 250 29.26 1.08 -5.35
C ALA A 250 27.97 0.37 -5.80
N CYS A 251 28.10 -0.72 -6.56
CA CYS A 251 26.95 -1.56 -6.95
C CYS A 251 26.25 -2.17 -5.73
N ASN A 252 27.01 -2.77 -4.80
CA ASN A 252 26.48 -3.36 -3.57
C ASN A 252 25.87 -2.30 -2.63
N SER A 253 26.45 -1.10 -2.59
CA SER A 253 25.88 0.02 -1.85
C SER A 253 24.52 0.44 -2.41
N ALA A 254 24.40 0.54 -3.75
CA ALA A 254 23.14 0.87 -4.40
C ALA A 254 22.09 -0.25 -4.22
N PHE A 255 22.51 -1.51 -4.31
CA PHE A 255 21.64 -2.67 -4.05
C PHE A 255 21.08 -2.64 -2.62
N SER A 256 21.95 -2.44 -1.62
CA SER A 256 21.57 -2.37 -0.21
C SER A 256 20.62 -1.19 0.06
N MET A 257 20.90 -0.03 -0.53
CA MET A 257 20.04 1.16 -0.46
C MET A 257 18.61 0.87 -0.94
N VAL A 258 18.45 0.16 -2.06
CA VAL A 258 17.12 -0.19 -2.58
C VAL A 258 16.40 -1.13 -1.62
N LEU A 259 17.09 -2.15 -1.09
CA LEU A 259 16.49 -3.10 -0.15
C LEU A 259 16.07 -2.45 1.18
N GLU A 260 16.91 -1.57 1.73
CA GLU A 260 16.60 -0.80 2.93
C GLU A 260 15.31 0.01 2.76
N GLU A 261 15.20 0.75 1.66
CA GLU A 261 14.03 1.60 1.40
C GLU A 261 12.78 0.77 1.11
N ILE A 262 12.89 -0.37 0.42
CA ILE A 262 11.77 -1.31 0.23
C ILE A 262 11.29 -1.80 1.60
N ASN A 263 12.21 -2.17 2.48
CA ASN A 263 11.88 -2.63 3.82
C ASN A 263 11.17 -1.55 4.64
N LEU A 264 11.67 -0.32 4.63
CA LEU A 264 11.05 0.82 5.32
C LEU A 264 9.63 1.09 4.80
N GLN A 265 9.46 1.14 3.47
CA GLN A 265 8.17 1.34 2.82
C GLN A 265 7.17 0.25 3.24
N CYS A 266 7.56 -1.01 3.13
CA CYS A 266 6.69 -2.14 3.44
C CYS A 266 6.40 -2.25 4.94
N ASN A 267 7.36 -1.92 5.82
CA ASN A 267 7.15 -1.86 7.27
C ASN A 267 6.09 -0.81 7.64
N GLU A 268 6.09 0.35 6.99
CA GLU A 268 5.06 1.38 7.23
C GLU A 268 3.68 0.92 6.74
N VAL A 269 3.60 0.21 5.62
CA VAL A 269 2.33 -0.40 5.14
C VAL A 269 1.83 -1.42 6.16
N GLU A 270 2.70 -2.32 6.62
CA GLU A 270 2.39 -3.32 7.65
C GLU A 270 1.87 -2.68 8.94
N ARG A 271 2.62 -1.69 9.45
CA ARG A 271 2.26 -0.96 10.65
C ARG A 271 0.86 -0.38 10.51
N ARG A 272 0.54 0.27 9.38
CA ARG A 272 -0.79 0.86 9.17
C ARG A 272 -1.93 -0.14 9.06
N LEU A 273 -1.68 -1.29 8.45
CA LEU A 273 -2.67 -2.35 8.29
C LEU A 273 -2.85 -3.20 9.55
N LYS A 274 -1.91 -3.15 10.51
CA LYS A 274 -1.94 -3.93 11.74
C LYS A 274 -3.32 -3.98 12.44
N PRO A 275 -4.06 -2.86 12.63
CA PRO A 275 -5.36 -2.94 13.31
C PRO A 275 -6.44 -3.73 12.55
N LEU A 276 -6.32 -3.87 11.23
CA LEU A 276 -7.22 -4.72 10.43
C LEU A 276 -6.87 -6.20 10.54
N LEU A 277 -5.58 -6.50 10.66
CA LEU A 277 -5.06 -7.87 10.74
C LEU A 277 -5.30 -8.46 12.14
N ASP A 278 -5.27 -7.63 13.17
CA ASP A 278 -5.44 -8.04 14.58
C ASP A 278 -6.91 -8.32 14.99
N LEU A 279 -7.89 -8.19 14.07
CA LEU A 279 -9.31 -8.46 14.37
C LEU A 279 -9.54 -9.89 14.90
N GLU A 280 -8.64 -10.82 14.62
CA GLU A 280 -8.67 -12.18 15.15
C GLU A 280 -8.55 -12.25 16.69
N GLY A 281 -7.88 -11.29 17.33
CA GLY A 281 -7.74 -11.22 18.79
C GLY A 281 -8.98 -10.70 19.53
N ALA A 282 -9.95 -10.13 18.82
CA ALA A 282 -11.19 -9.61 19.40
C ALA A 282 -12.34 -10.63 19.37
N VAL A 283 -12.15 -11.79 18.74
CA VAL A 283 -13.16 -12.86 18.62
C VAL A 283 -13.06 -13.88 19.77
N ASP A 284 -12.27 -13.59 20.81
CA ASP A 284 -12.42 -14.28 22.09
C ASP A 284 -13.64 -13.71 22.84
N PRO A 285 -14.69 -14.51 23.10
CA PRO A 285 -15.92 -14.06 23.77
C PRO A 285 -15.72 -13.65 25.24
N ALA A 286 -14.48 -13.58 25.74
CA ALA A 286 -14.15 -13.26 27.12
C ALA A 286 -13.86 -11.77 27.38
N ASN A 287 -13.64 -10.94 26.36
CA ASN A 287 -13.21 -9.55 26.56
C ASN A 287 -14.22 -8.54 26.02
N HIS A 288 -15.40 -8.48 26.66
CA HIS A 288 -16.18 -7.26 26.67
C HIS A 288 -15.54 -6.28 27.68
N PRO A 289 -15.18 -5.04 27.29
CA PRO A 289 -14.90 -4.00 28.27
C PRO A 289 -16.18 -3.73 29.06
N LEU A 290 -16.13 -4.05 30.35
CA LEU A 290 -17.13 -3.64 31.33
C LEU A 290 -17.36 -2.13 31.24
N ASN A 291 -18.65 -1.76 31.24
CA ASN A 291 -19.17 -0.40 31.39
C ASN A 291 -18.28 0.50 32.26
N PRO A 292 -18.02 1.77 31.87
CA PRO A 292 -17.56 2.75 32.81
C PRO A 292 -18.65 3.01 33.86
N SER A 293 -18.22 2.83 35.11
CA SER A 293 -18.92 2.80 36.37
C SER A 293 -19.69 4.08 36.73
N LYS A 294 -20.76 3.85 37.50
CA LYS A 294 -21.47 4.78 38.40
C LYS A 294 -20.53 5.82 39.03
N ALA A 295 -20.84 7.10 38.83
CA ALA A 295 -20.41 8.16 39.72
C ALA A 295 -21.40 8.23 40.89
N SER A 296 -20.93 7.83 42.07
CA SER A 296 -21.59 8.07 43.35
C SER A 296 -21.48 9.56 43.71
N PHE A 297 -22.61 10.24 43.86
CA PHE A 297 -22.67 11.49 44.61
C PHE A 297 -23.37 11.22 45.94
N SER A 298 -22.63 11.36 47.04
CA SER A 298 -23.18 11.41 48.39
C SER A 298 -22.66 12.66 49.10
N SER A 299 -23.62 13.45 49.58
CA SER A 299 -23.62 14.39 50.71
C SER A 299 -24.48 15.59 50.30
N ALA A 300 -25.30 16.23 51.13
CA ALA A 300 -25.85 16.01 52.45
C ALA A 300 -26.95 17.09 52.56
N MET A 301 -28.12 16.79 53.15
CA MET A 301 -29.11 17.83 53.48
C MET A 301 -28.57 18.75 54.58
N PRO A 302 -29.05 20.00 54.65
CA PRO A 302 -29.84 20.37 55.83
C PRO A 302 -31.03 21.30 55.44
N PRO A 303 -31.75 21.97 56.37
CA PRO A 303 -33.15 21.66 56.68
C PRO A 303 -34.15 22.75 56.23
N LYS A 304 -35.44 22.42 56.28
CA LYS A 304 -36.55 23.39 56.15
C LYS A 304 -36.55 24.38 57.33
N PRO A 305 -37.03 25.61 57.08
CA PRO A 305 -38.26 26.05 57.75
C PRO A 305 -39.25 26.69 56.76
N GLY A 306 -40.53 26.67 57.13
CA GLY A 306 -41.63 27.14 56.29
C GLY A 306 -42.02 28.61 56.49
N VAL A 307 -43.24 28.89 56.00
CA VAL A 307 -44.14 30.03 56.24
C VAL A 307 -44.15 31.15 55.17
N SER A 308 -45.19 31.07 54.32
CA SER A 308 -46.23 32.07 54.00
C SER A 308 -46.03 33.28 53.07
N CYS A 309 -47.14 33.54 52.35
CA CYS A 309 -47.65 34.75 51.67
C CYS A 309 -47.15 35.04 50.23
N GLN A 310 -48.04 34.94 49.23
CA GLN A 310 -48.82 36.04 48.58
C GLN A 310 -47.89 37.06 47.90
N PHE A 311 -47.95 37.36 46.59
CA PHE A 311 -49.06 37.54 45.65
C PHE A 311 -48.79 36.87 44.29
#